data_AF-A0A2T0UWS1-F1
#
_entry.id   AF-A0A2T0UWS1-F1
#
_cell.length_a   1.000
_cell.length_b   1.000
_cell.length_c   1.000
_cell.angle_alpha   90.00
_cell.angle_beta   90.00
_cell.angle_gamma   90.00
#
_symmetry.space_group_name_H-M   'P 1'
#
loop_
_entity.id
_entity.type
_entity.pdbx_description
1 polymer ?
#
loop_
_entity_poly.entity_id
_entity_poly.type
_entity_poly.pdbx_seq_one_letter_code
_entity_poly.pdbx_strand_id
1 'polypeptide(L)'
;MAFALAAAALLLAWPVLPGLRRLGPFKVFPPFRAWAVRPHPDAAVEVRTGRRLDARTSATDAIVVVRTAWRNQDSREARPSLRASRPLAPVVSVDGVPASWGWGATELTLTPGTHLVAVAGGHSRCYRQVALAAGERLELDYAGVLGDTADRFALPGELRDPVSFMERRRPGSVALYYLLLLGGVAAAAALTWTALANPGILAAAPAAAITVGLGIGAAAIIAALRKQARLRRVAVAAPPAADDEPVVLDADEPARMAPAPGWAGLGLHLRYTLDRYPPEAVAALAGGKPNPLQRWRTVRIGEPAAPECRPWVPAPEVLLDGEPVAAGWTRTWTQLAPGDHDLVVRIPQHPTQTRPATTVDLTRAEHRTRFHAAPGETTAIALHATVTAIPSPKGPHLASYSAALH
;
A
#
# COMPACT_ATOMS: atom_id res chain seq x y z
N MET A 1 -42.30 -19.66 -4.72
CA MET A 1 -41.83 -19.48 -6.11
C MET A 1 -41.13 -18.13 -6.33
N ALA A 2 -41.71 -16.99 -5.91
CA ALA A 2 -41.10 -15.67 -6.10
C ALA A 2 -39.76 -15.44 -5.36
N PHE A 3 -39.60 -15.99 -4.15
CA PHE A 3 -38.33 -15.92 -3.41
C PHE A 3 -37.19 -16.67 -4.14
N ALA A 4 -37.53 -17.80 -4.77
CA ALA A 4 -36.60 -18.56 -5.60
C ALA A 4 -36.25 -17.80 -6.89
N LEU A 5 -37.20 -17.07 -7.48
CA LEU A 5 -36.97 -16.21 -8.65
C LEU A 5 -36.15 -14.96 -8.33
N ALA A 6 -36.36 -14.31 -7.19
CA ALA A 6 -35.55 -13.18 -6.74
C ALA A 6 -34.12 -13.62 -6.36
N ALA A 7 -33.98 -14.76 -5.67
CA ALA A 7 -32.68 -15.36 -5.39
C ALA A 7 -31.97 -15.81 -6.69
N ALA A 8 -32.69 -16.42 -7.63
CA ALA A 8 -32.17 -16.78 -8.94
C ALA A 8 -31.81 -15.54 -9.76
N ALA A 9 -32.60 -14.47 -9.75
CA ALA A 9 -32.29 -13.22 -10.43
C ALA A 9 -31.07 -12.52 -9.81
N LEU A 10 -30.92 -12.54 -8.47
CA LEU A 10 -29.74 -12.03 -7.78
C LEU A 10 -28.49 -12.87 -8.12
N LEU A 11 -28.62 -14.20 -8.20
CA LEU A 11 -27.56 -15.14 -8.57
C LEU A 11 -27.22 -15.11 -10.08
N LEU A 12 -28.20 -14.86 -10.95
CA LEU A 12 -28.03 -14.73 -12.41
C LEU A 12 -27.53 -13.34 -12.78
N ALA A 13 -27.87 -12.30 -12.02
CA ALA A 13 -27.30 -10.97 -12.12
C ALA A 13 -25.95 -10.87 -11.39
N TRP A 14 -25.60 -11.82 -10.51
CA TRP A 14 -24.32 -11.86 -9.79
C TRP A 14 -23.07 -11.74 -10.68
N PRO A 15 -23.00 -12.36 -11.88
CA PRO A 15 -21.90 -12.18 -12.82
C PRO A 15 -21.92 -10.81 -13.53
N VAL A 16 -23.10 -10.20 -13.65
CA VAL A 16 -23.40 -9.02 -14.48
C VAL A 16 -23.54 -7.73 -13.65
N LEU A 17 -23.57 -7.83 -12.31
CA LEU A 17 -23.49 -6.74 -11.35
C LEU A 17 -22.03 -6.55 -10.95
N PRO A 18 -21.21 -5.79 -11.72
CA PRO A 18 -19.79 -5.61 -11.44
C PRO A 18 -19.51 -5.06 -10.03
N GLY A 19 -20.51 -4.49 -9.35
CA GLY A 19 -20.43 -4.01 -7.97
C GLY A 19 -20.39 -5.11 -6.89
N LEU A 20 -21.04 -6.27 -7.07
CA LEU A 20 -21.17 -7.29 -6.01
C LEU A 20 -19.98 -8.25 -5.95
N ARG A 21 -19.37 -8.61 -7.10
CA ARG A 21 -18.05 -9.29 -7.14
C ARG A 21 -16.92 -8.46 -6.51
N ARG A 22 -17.14 -7.17 -6.27
CA ARG A 22 -16.23 -6.23 -5.60
C ARG A 22 -16.42 -6.18 -4.06
N LEU A 23 -17.38 -6.92 -3.48
CA LEU A 23 -17.67 -6.89 -2.03
C LEU A 23 -16.71 -7.70 -1.15
N GLY A 24 -15.78 -8.46 -1.74
CA GLY A 24 -14.55 -8.88 -1.06
C GLY A 24 -13.36 -8.04 -1.53
N PRO A 25 -13.27 -6.72 -1.23
CA PRO A 25 -12.19 -5.86 -1.73
C PRO A 25 -10.82 -6.15 -1.09
N PHE A 26 -10.73 -7.20 -0.28
CA PHE A 26 -9.57 -7.52 0.54
C PHE A 26 -9.39 -9.04 0.60
N LYS A 27 -8.55 -9.59 -0.28
CA LYS A 27 -8.19 -11.01 -0.26
C LYS A 27 -6.91 -11.17 0.54
N VAL A 28 -7.06 -11.67 1.77
CA VAL A 28 -5.95 -11.92 2.71
C VAL A 28 -5.22 -13.24 2.47
N PHE A 29 -5.75 -14.09 1.59
CA PHE A 29 -5.07 -15.32 1.18
C PHE A 29 -4.17 -15.02 -0.02
N PRO A 30 -3.00 -15.65 -0.13
CA PRO A 30 -2.13 -15.40 -1.26
C PRO A 30 -2.83 -15.82 -2.56
N PRO A 31 -2.60 -15.12 -3.68
CA PRO A 31 -3.10 -15.54 -5.00
C PRO A 31 -2.59 -16.94 -5.38
N PHE A 32 -1.43 -17.33 -4.83
CA PHE A 32 -0.85 -18.67 -4.94
C PHE A 32 -0.21 -19.08 -3.62
N ARG A 33 -0.41 -20.34 -3.19
CA ARG A 33 0.12 -20.86 -1.92
C ARG A 33 1.62 -20.61 -1.70
N ALA A 34 2.42 -20.63 -2.77
CA ALA A 34 3.88 -20.46 -2.68
C ALA A 34 4.30 -19.07 -2.16
N TRP A 35 3.47 -18.03 -2.34
CA TRP A 35 3.71 -16.66 -1.84
C TRP A 35 2.91 -16.36 -0.56
N ALA A 36 2.58 -17.38 0.23
CA ALA A 36 2.16 -17.14 1.60
C ALA A 36 3.25 -16.37 2.35
N VAL A 37 2.84 -15.50 3.27
CA VAL A 37 3.75 -14.69 4.09
C VAL A 37 4.79 -15.57 4.81
N ARG A 38 6.04 -15.11 4.86
CA ARG A 38 7.17 -15.73 5.56
C ARG A 38 8.04 -14.66 6.22
N PRO A 39 8.75 -14.96 7.31
CA PRO A 39 9.76 -14.06 7.84
C PRO A 39 10.85 -13.82 6.79
N HIS A 40 11.39 -12.61 6.77
CA HIS A 40 12.56 -12.30 5.98
C HIS A 40 13.81 -12.76 6.73
N PRO A 41 14.83 -13.35 6.08
CA PRO A 41 16.05 -13.79 6.75
C PRO A 41 16.82 -12.64 7.41
N ASP A 42 16.68 -11.42 6.88
CA ASP A 42 17.32 -10.21 7.42
C ASP A 42 16.45 -9.45 8.42
N ALA A 43 15.42 -10.07 8.99
CA ALA A 43 14.57 -9.42 9.99
C ALA A 43 15.39 -9.03 11.24
N ALA A 44 15.40 -7.74 11.56
CA ALA A 44 16.05 -7.20 12.76
C ALA A 44 15.16 -7.25 14.03
N VAL A 45 13.92 -7.71 13.89
CA VAL A 45 12.93 -7.79 14.97
C VAL A 45 12.33 -9.18 15.05
N GLU A 46 11.70 -9.55 16.17
CA GLU A 46 10.96 -10.82 16.26
C GLU A 46 9.76 -10.76 15.30
N VAL A 47 9.64 -11.76 14.43
CA VAL A 47 8.57 -11.84 13.42
C VAL A 47 7.82 -13.15 13.53
N ARG A 48 6.49 -13.05 13.64
CA ARG A 48 5.56 -14.19 13.47
C ARG A 48 4.74 -13.98 12.21
N THR A 49 4.63 -15.01 11.38
CA THR A 49 3.87 -14.95 10.13
C THR A 49 2.83 -16.05 10.03
N GLY A 50 1.67 -15.74 9.46
CA GLY A 50 0.63 -16.74 9.24
C GLY A 50 -0.55 -16.21 8.44
N ARG A 51 -1.48 -17.10 8.08
CA ARG A 51 -2.75 -16.67 7.44
C ARG A 51 -3.65 -15.92 8.42
N ARG A 52 -3.65 -16.38 9.67
CA ARG A 52 -4.26 -15.76 10.84
C ARG A 52 -3.29 -15.96 12.00
N LEU A 53 -3.13 -14.94 12.81
CA LEU A 53 -2.31 -14.97 14.01
C LEU A 53 -3.27 -14.75 15.18
N ASP A 54 -3.14 -15.59 16.19
CA ASP A 54 -3.84 -15.39 17.46
C ASP A 54 -3.27 -14.15 18.14
N ALA A 55 -4.16 -13.39 18.79
CA ALA A 55 -3.76 -12.16 19.45
C ALA A 55 -2.77 -12.48 20.58
N ARG A 56 -1.55 -11.95 20.46
CA ARG A 56 -0.57 -11.90 21.54
C ARG A 56 -0.63 -10.52 22.19
N THR A 57 -0.39 -10.51 23.50
CA THR A 57 -0.11 -9.30 24.26
C THR A 57 1.31 -9.38 24.81
N SER A 58 1.99 -8.24 24.91
CA SER A 58 3.22 -8.07 25.68
C SER A 58 2.97 -6.96 26.69
N ALA A 59 3.63 -7.01 27.84
CA ALA A 59 3.60 -5.89 28.80
C ALA A 59 4.75 -4.91 28.58
N THR A 60 5.84 -5.38 27.96
CA THR A 60 7.09 -4.64 27.79
C THR A 60 7.26 -4.11 26.37
N ASP A 61 6.77 -4.87 25.39
CA ASP A 61 6.98 -4.58 23.98
C ASP A 61 5.71 -4.06 23.33
N ALA A 62 5.87 -3.32 22.24
CA ALA A 62 4.78 -2.99 21.35
C ALA A 62 4.60 -4.09 20.29
N ILE A 63 3.37 -4.28 19.84
CA ILE A 63 3.04 -5.26 18.81
C ILE A 63 2.41 -4.57 17.60
N VAL A 64 3.02 -4.72 16.43
CA VAL A 64 2.42 -4.27 15.16
C VAL A 64 2.03 -5.47 14.33
N VAL A 65 0.78 -5.52 13.87
CA VAL A 65 0.30 -6.54 12.94
C VAL A 65 -0.01 -5.96 11.59
N VAL A 66 0.79 -6.30 10.60
CA VAL A 66 0.62 -5.91 9.21
C VAL A 66 -0.04 -7.04 8.43
N ARG A 67 -1.23 -6.77 7.88
CA ARG A 67 -1.98 -7.71 7.04
C ARG A 67 -1.85 -7.33 5.58
N THR A 68 -1.11 -8.14 4.82
CA THR A 68 -0.91 -7.95 3.39
C THR A 68 -1.96 -8.69 2.59
N ALA A 69 -2.84 -7.91 1.95
CA ALA A 69 -3.87 -8.41 1.06
C ALA A 69 -3.68 -7.88 -0.36
N TRP A 70 -4.50 -8.42 -1.26
CA TRP A 70 -4.54 -7.98 -2.64
C TRP A 70 -5.96 -7.76 -3.14
N ARG A 71 -6.06 -6.89 -4.12
CA ARG A 71 -7.22 -6.63 -4.94
C ARG A 71 -6.98 -7.20 -6.33
N ASN A 72 -8.04 -7.74 -6.92
CA ASN A 72 -8.03 -7.93 -8.36
C ASN A 72 -7.84 -6.56 -9.03
N GLN A 73 -7.14 -6.57 -10.17
CA GLN A 73 -6.97 -5.51 -11.18
C GLN A 73 -7.80 -4.24 -10.98
N ASP A 74 -7.18 -3.09 -11.23
CA ASP A 74 -7.87 -1.79 -11.20
C ASP A 74 -9.20 -1.87 -11.94
N SER A 75 -10.29 -1.57 -11.21
CA SER A 75 -11.66 -1.59 -11.71
C SER A 75 -11.91 -0.67 -12.90
N ARG A 76 -10.97 0.21 -13.21
CA ARG A 76 -10.95 1.11 -14.37
C ARG A 76 -10.54 0.40 -15.65
N GLU A 77 -9.85 -0.73 -15.56
CA GLU A 77 -9.41 -1.46 -16.74
C GLU A 77 -10.50 -2.42 -17.22
N ALA A 78 -11.09 -2.09 -18.36
CA ALA A 78 -12.10 -2.93 -19.00
C ALA A 78 -11.54 -4.28 -19.50
N ARG A 79 -10.21 -4.42 -19.65
CA ARG A 79 -9.55 -5.63 -20.15
C ARG A 79 -8.35 -6.02 -19.30
N PRO A 80 -8.19 -7.30 -18.95
CA PRO A 80 -6.97 -7.79 -18.31
C PRO A 80 -5.78 -7.61 -19.24
N SER A 81 -4.77 -6.87 -18.79
CA SER A 81 -3.49 -6.83 -19.51
C SER A 81 -2.84 -8.21 -19.48
N LEU A 82 -2.26 -8.59 -20.62
CA LEU A 82 -1.44 -9.79 -20.76
C LEU A 82 0.06 -9.48 -20.62
N ARG A 83 0.43 -8.24 -20.31
CA ARG A 83 1.82 -7.85 -20.07
C ARG A 83 2.29 -8.42 -18.74
N ALA A 84 3.59 -8.72 -18.66
CA ALA A 84 4.21 -9.07 -17.40
C ALA A 84 4.01 -7.93 -16.38
N SER A 85 3.59 -8.28 -15.17
CA SER A 85 3.59 -7.32 -14.07
C SER A 85 5.02 -7.04 -13.63
N ARG A 86 5.24 -5.94 -12.92
CA ARG A 86 6.41 -5.79 -12.06
C ARG A 86 6.30 -6.79 -10.91
N PRO A 87 7.39 -7.15 -10.21
CA PRO A 87 7.30 -8.01 -9.04
C PRO A 87 6.40 -7.40 -7.93
N LEU A 88 5.31 -8.07 -7.55
CA LEU A 88 4.26 -7.51 -6.67
C LEU A 88 4.16 -8.16 -5.28
N ALA A 89 4.91 -9.23 -5.02
CA ALA A 89 4.91 -9.85 -3.71
C ALA A 89 5.35 -8.82 -2.65
N PRO A 90 4.52 -8.53 -1.65
CA PRO A 90 4.78 -7.45 -0.71
C PRO A 90 5.93 -7.83 0.22
N VAL A 91 6.73 -6.85 0.61
CA VAL A 91 7.75 -6.91 1.65
C VAL A 91 7.34 -5.93 2.74
N VAL A 92 7.18 -6.43 3.95
CA VAL A 92 6.98 -5.58 5.14
C VAL A 92 8.35 -5.25 5.70
N SER A 93 8.57 -4.00 6.07
CA SER A 93 9.81 -3.49 6.63
C SER A 93 9.53 -2.57 7.81
N VAL A 94 10.49 -2.51 8.72
CA VAL A 94 10.51 -1.61 9.89
C VAL A 94 11.84 -0.88 9.86
N ASP A 95 11.79 0.45 9.92
CA ASP A 95 12.99 1.31 9.96
C ASP A 95 13.98 1.03 8.83
N GLY A 96 13.43 0.76 7.64
CA GLY A 96 14.23 0.46 6.46
C GLY A 96 14.84 -0.94 6.44
N VAL A 97 14.46 -1.85 7.34
CA VAL A 97 14.91 -3.26 7.34
C VAL A 97 13.73 -4.20 7.08
N PRO A 98 13.85 -5.20 6.18
CA PRO A 98 12.74 -6.10 5.87
C PRO A 98 12.46 -7.05 7.03
N ALA A 99 11.19 -7.19 7.40
CA ALA A 99 10.73 -8.10 8.44
C ALA A 99 10.07 -9.35 7.86
N SER A 100 9.27 -9.21 6.80
CA SER A 100 8.57 -10.34 6.17
C SER A 100 8.31 -10.08 4.70
N TRP A 101 7.92 -11.13 3.97
CA TRP A 101 7.46 -11.00 2.59
C TRP A 101 6.33 -11.99 2.27
N GLY A 102 5.50 -11.65 1.28
CA GLY A 102 4.34 -12.44 0.84
C GLY A 102 3.00 -12.00 1.46
N TRP A 103 1.92 -12.69 1.07
CA TRP A 103 0.56 -12.35 1.48
C TRP A 103 0.10 -13.11 2.72
N GLY A 104 -0.39 -12.38 3.71
CA GLY A 104 -0.91 -12.92 4.97
C GLY A 104 -0.84 -11.91 6.10
N ALA A 105 -0.62 -12.37 7.33
CA ALA A 105 -0.41 -11.54 8.50
C ALA A 105 1.04 -11.68 8.99
N THR A 106 1.66 -10.53 9.28
CA THR A 106 2.96 -10.39 9.92
C THR A 106 2.74 -9.71 11.25
N GLU A 107 3.15 -10.33 12.35
CA GLU A 107 3.22 -9.73 13.67
C GLU A 107 4.68 -9.43 14.00
N LEU A 108 4.94 -8.19 14.39
CA LEU A 108 6.24 -7.62 14.69
C LEU A 108 6.25 -7.29 16.19
N THR A 109 7.24 -7.78 16.92
CA THR A 109 7.52 -7.34 18.29
C THR A 109 8.54 -6.21 18.21
N LEU A 110 8.14 -5.00 18.63
CA LEU A 110 8.96 -3.79 18.57
C LEU A 110 9.21 -3.25 19.98
N THR A 111 10.35 -2.60 20.16
CA THR A 111 10.57 -1.76 21.34
C THR A 111 9.55 -0.62 21.39
N PRO A 112 9.13 -0.13 22.56
CA PRO A 112 8.34 1.10 22.63
C PRO A 112 9.12 2.28 22.01
N GLY A 113 8.44 3.12 21.24
CA GLY A 113 9.07 4.22 20.52
C GLY A 113 8.43 4.51 19.18
N THR A 114 9.15 5.29 18.37
CA THR A 114 8.72 5.70 17.03
C THR A 114 9.37 4.78 15.99
N HIS A 115 8.53 4.19 15.14
CA HIS A 115 8.98 3.29 14.08
C HIS A 115 8.36 3.66 12.73
N LEU A 116 9.12 3.52 11.66
CA LEU A 116 8.64 3.60 10.29
C LEU A 116 8.27 2.20 9.81
N VAL A 117 6.97 1.91 9.73
CA VAL A 117 6.47 0.66 9.16
C VAL A 117 6.13 0.90 7.70
N ALA A 118 6.73 0.12 6.80
CA ALA A 118 6.49 0.20 5.37
C ALA A 118 6.16 -1.16 4.75
N VAL A 119 5.30 -1.13 3.74
CA VAL A 119 5.00 -2.28 2.88
C VAL A 119 5.33 -1.86 1.45
N ALA A 120 6.30 -2.54 0.86
CA ALA A 120 6.68 -2.29 -0.52
C ALA A 120 6.36 -3.49 -1.39
N GLY A 121 6.15 -3.26 -2.68
CA GLY A 121 5.96 -4.30 -3.69
C GLY A 121 6.75 -3.93 -4.93
N GLY A 122 6.04 -3.74 -6.04
CA GLY A 122 6.64 -3.13 -7.24
C GLY A 122 6.96 -1.64 -7.08
N HIS A 123 6.64 -1.04 -5.93
CA HIS A 123 6.84 0.37 -5.60
C HIS A 123 6.90 0.56 -4.07
N SER A 124 7.30 1.77 -3.62
CA SER A 124 7.62 2.08 -2.22
C SER A 124 6.61 2.94 -1.44
N ARG A 125 5.35 2.93 -1.85
CA ARG A 125 4.42 4.03 -1.49
C ARG A 125 3.67 3.84 -0.16
N CYS A 126 3.69 2.65 0.41
CA CYS A 126 2.90 2.36 1.59
C CYS A 126 3.78 2.35 2.83
N TYR A 127 3.72 3.45 3.59
CA TYR A 127 4.47 3.59 4.82
C TYR A 127 3.66 4.40 5.83
N ARG A 128 4.00 4.25 7.10
CA ARG A 128 3.40 4.98 8.21
C ARG A 128 4.42 5.07 9.34
N GLN A 129 4.60 6.27 9.88
CA GLN A 129 5.28 6.44 11.15
C GLN A 129 4.30 6.14 12.28
N VAL A 130 4.70 5.26 13.19
CA VAL A 130 3.87 4.82 14.31
C VAL A 130 4.62 5.09 15.60
N ALA A 131 3.99 5.79 16.53
CA ALA A 131 4.49 5.94 17.89
C ALA A 131 3.76 4.94 18.77
N LEU A 132 4.50 4.04 19.42
CA LEU A 132 3.94 2.90 20.14
C LEU A 132 4.39 2.92 21.60
N ALA A 133 3.43 2.81 22.51
CA ALA A 133 3.70 2.59 23.93
C ALA A 133 3.96 1.12 24.25
N ALA A 134 4.54 0.85 25.42
CA ALA A 134 4.69 -0.52 25.93
C ALA A 134 3.32 -1.20 26.07
N GLY A 135 3.23 -2.43 25.56
CA GLY A 135 2.00 -3.23 25.50
C GLY A 135 0.94 -2.73 24.53
N GLU A 136 1.23 -1.68 23.76
CA GLU A 136 0.35 -1.23 22.69
C GLU A 136 0.31 -2.24 21.56
N ARG A 137 -0.89 -2.42 20.98
CA ARG A 137 -1.09 -3.24 19.79
C ARG A 137 -1.73 -2.43 18.68
N LEU A 138 -1.02 -2.34 17.56
CA LEU A 138 -1.50 -1.67 16.35
C LEU A 138 -1.75 -2.68 15.23
N GLU A 139 -2.91 -2.62 14.59
CA GLU A 139 -3.19 -3.43 13.38
C GLU A 139 -3.24 -2.52 12.14
N LEU A 140 -2.47 -2.89 11.11
CA LEU A 140 -2.38 -2.20 9.83
C LEU A 140 -2.81 -3.13 8.70
N ASP A 141 -3.69 -2.65 7.83
CA ASP A 141 -4.16 -3.36 6.64
C ASP A 141 -3.52 -2.76 5.38
N TYR A 142 -2.73 -3.57 4.68
CA TYR A 142 -2.21 -3.26 3.34
C TYR A 142 -3.04 -3.96 2.28
N ALA A 143 -3.43 -3.23 1.23
CA ALA A 143 -4.05 -3.80 0.03
C ALA A 143 -3.32 -3.31 -1.22
N GLY A 144 -2.61 -4.20 -1.91
CA GLY A 144 -2.05 -3.94 -3.24
C GLY A 144 -2.98 -4.36 -4.38
N VAL A 145 -2.74 -3.89 -5.60
CA VAL A 145 -3.40 -4.37 -6.82
C VAL A 145 -2.50 -5.37 -7.54
N LEU A 146 -3.08 -6.43 -8.10
CA LEU A 146 -2.37 -7.34 -9.00
C LEU A 146 -2.51 -6.91 -10.46
N GLY A 147 -1.44 -7.04 -11.23
CA GLY A 147 -1.39 -6.70 -12.65
C GLY A 147 -0.31 -5.67 -12.98
N ASP A 148 -0.17 -5.38 -14.27
CA ASP A 148 0.83 -4.45 -14.81
C ASP A 148 0.54 -2.98 -14.50
N THR A 149 -0.53 -2.72 -13.74
CA THR A 149 -0.99 -1.42 -13.25
C THR A 149 -0.88 -1.24 -11.76
N ALA A 150 -0.27 -2.21 -11.06
CA ALA A 150 -0.08 -2.14 -9.62
C ALA A 150 0.76 -0.94 -9.17
N ASP A 151 1.59 -0.40 -10.07
CA ASP A 151 2.39 0.81 -9.89
C ASP A 151 1.67 2.11 -10.26
N ARG A 152 0.45 2.04 -10.84
CA ARG A 152 -0.29 3.25 -11.21
C ARG A 152 -0.70 4.03 -9.97
N PHE A 153 -0.44 5.32 -10.03
CA PHE A 153 -0.81 6.27 -8.99
C PHE A 153 -2.18 6.88 -9.28
N ALA A 154 -2.90 7.24 -8.23
CA ALA A 154 -4.06 8.10 -8.39
C ALA A 154 -3.62 9.48 -8.85
N LEU A 155 -4.14 9.96 -9.98
CA LEU A 155 -3.93 11.34 -10.42
C LEU A 155 -4.74 12.32 -9.55
N PRO A 156 -4.32 13.59 -9.44
CA PRO A 156 -5.11 14.62 -8.77
C PRO A 156 -6.56 14.65 -9.29
N GLY A 157 -7.53 14.48 -8.39
CA GLY A 157 -8.96 14.43 -8.73
C GLY A 157 -9.55 13.02 -8.81
N GLU A 158 -8.74 11.97 -8.75
CA GLU A 158 -9.24 10.60 -8.72
C GLU A 158 -9.76 10.17 -7.35
N LEU A 159 -10.88 9.43 -7.35
CA LEU A 159 -11.63 9.06 -6.15
C LEU A 159 -10.98 7.98 -5.29
N ARG A 160 -10.04 7.20 -5.84
CA ARG A 160 -9.51 6.02 -5.15
C ARG A 160 -8.13 5.63 -5.63
N ASP A 161 -7.21 5.53 -4.68
CA ASP A 161 -5.93 4.88 -4.88
C ASP A 161 -6.11 3.36 -4.99
N PRO A 162 -5.56 2.70 -6.03
CA PRO A 162 -5.56 1.25 -6.13
C PRO A 162 -4.96 0.58 -4.89
N VAL A 163 -3.90 1.19 -4.34
CA VAL A 163 -3.18 0.70 -3.18
C VAL A 163 -3.66 1.41 -1.91
N SER A 164 -3.60 0.76 -0.75
CA SER A 164 -3.90 1.43 0.51
C SER A 164 -3.17 0.78 1.67
N PHE A 165 -2.70 1.59 2.61
CA PHE A 165 -2.11 1.15 3.88
C PHE A 165 -2.71 1.97 5.01
N MET A 166 -3.52 1.34 5.85
CA MET A 166 -4.31 2.05 6.85
C MET A 166 -4.41 1.29 8.15
N GLU A 167 -4.56 2.04 9.24
CA GLU A 167 -4.95 1.46 10.52
C GLU A 167 -6.29 0.76 10.41
N ARG A 168 -6.32 -0.47 10.90
CA ARG A 168 -7.52 -1.28 10.87
C ARG A 168 -8.53 -0.72 11.85
N ARG A 169 -9.59 -0.12 11.32
CA ARG A 169 -10.73 0.30 12.12
C ARG A 169 -11.44 -0.92 12.70
N ARG A 170 -11.82 -0.82 13.98
CA ARG A 170 -12.58 -1.88 14.66
C ARG A 170 -13.79 -2.30 13.80
N PRO A 171 -14.05 -3.61 13.69
CA PRO A 171 -15.01 -4.19 12.73
C PRO A 171 -16.46 -3.67 12.86
N GLY A 172 -16.81 -3.00 13.96
CA GLY A 172 -18.17 -2.50 14.21
C GLY A 172 -18.68 -1.50 13.16
N SER A 173 -17.84 -0.64 12.59
CA SER A 173 -18.31 0.45 11.70
C SER A 173 -18.69 -0.02 10.30
N VAL A 174 -17.89 -0.90 9.69
CA VAL A 174 -18.09 -1.37 8.32
C VAL A 174 -19.17 -2.47 8.29
N ALA A 175 -19.18 -3.36 9.28
CA ALA A 175 -20.23 -4.37 9.40
C ALA A 175 -21.61 -3.73 9.60
N LEU A 176 -21.71 -2.71 10.47
CA LEU A 176 -22.95 -1.96 10.67
C LEU A 176 -23.40 -1.25 9.39
N TYR A 177 -22.49 -0.63 8.65
CA TYR A 177 -22.81 -0.01 7.36
C TYR A 177 -23.38 -1.01 6.35
N TYR A 178 -22.75 -2.18 6.20
CA TYR A 178 -23.26 -3.22 5.31
C TYR A 178 -24.56 -3.84 5.81
N LEU A 179 -24.74 -3.99 7.12
CA LEU A 179 -26.00 -4.44 7.71
C LEU A 179 -27.13 -3.44 7.45
N LEU A 180 -26.87 -2.14 7.59
CA LEU A 180 -27.85 -1.09 7.29
C LEU A 180 -28.18 -1.05 5.79
N LEU A 181 -27.17 -1.20 4.92
CA LEU A 181 -27.37 -1.24 3.47
C LEU A 181 -28.18 -2.47 3.05
N LEU A 182 -27.76 -3.66 3.46
CA LEU A 182 -28.44 -4.92 3.12
C LEU A 182 -29.84 -4.98 3.76
N GLY A 183 -29.97 -4.54 5.01
CA GLY A 183 -31.24 -4.41 5.71
C GLY A 183 -32.18 -3.44 5.02
N GLY A 184 -31.67 -2.28 4.55
CA GLY A 184 -32.44 -1.30 3.78
C GLY A 184 -32.90 -1.85 2.43
N VAL A 185 -32.04 -2.57 1.70
CA VAL A 185 -32.41 -3.23 0.44
C VAL A 185 -33.46 -4.33 0.68
N ALA A 186 -33.28 -5.15 1.70
CA ALA A 186 -34.25 -6.20 2.07
C ALA A 186 -35.59 -5.60 2.48
N ALA A 187 -35.60 -4.52 3.27
CA ALA A 187 -36.80 -3.80 3.67
C ALA A 187 -37.51 -3.18 2.46
N ALA A 188 -36.78 -2.54 1.54
CA ALA A 188 -37.35 -1.99 0.31
C ALA A 188 -37.95 -3.07 -0.60
N ALA A 189 -37.28 -4.22 -0.73
CA ALA A 189 -37.79 -5.37 -1.46
C ALA A 189 -39.07 -5.93 -0.81
N ALA A 190 -39.09 -6.05 0.53
CA ALA A 190 -40.25 -6.52 1.28
C ALA A 190 -41.45 -5.56 1.15
N LEU A 191 -41.22 -4.24 1.23
CA LEU A 191 -42.24 -3.20 1.05
C LEU A 191 -42.81 -3.18 -0.38
N THR A 192 -41.94 -3.38 -1.38
CA THR A 192 -42.35 -3.49 -2.78
C THR A 192 -43.21 -4.73 -2.99
N TRP A 193 -42.85 -5.86 -2.37
CA TRP A 193 -43.62 -7.10 -2.43
C TRP A 193 -45.00 -6.96 -1.77
N THR A 194 -45.08 -6.40 -0.56
CA THR A 194 -46.38 -6.19 0.11
C THR A 194 -47.28 -5.23 -0.66
N ALA A 195 -46.74 -4.22 -1.33
CA ALA A 195 -47.48 -3.33 -2.22
C ALA A 195 -48.06 -4.05 -3.44
N LEU A 196 -47.29 -4.96 -4.04
CA LEU A 196 -47.74 -5.78 -5.18
C LEU A 196 -48.79 -6.83 -4.76
N ALA A 197 -48.65 -7.40 -3.57
CA ALA A 197 -49.57 -8.41 -3.04
C ALA A 197 -50.89 -7.81 -2.52
N ASN A 198 -50.92 -6.52 -2.16
CA ASN A 198 -52.10 -5.84 -1.60
C ASN A 198 -52.37 -4.53 -2.35
N PRO A 199 -53.11 -4.58 -3.47
CA PRO A 199 -53.34 -3.40 -4.31
C PRO A 199 -54.06 -2.24 -3.60
N GLY A 200 -54.75 -2.48 -2.48
CA GLY A 200 -55.33 -1.42 -1.65
C GLY A 200 -54.32 -0.52 -0.93
N ILE A 201 -53.03 -0.89 -0.87
CA ILE A 201 -51.95 -0.16 -0.18
C ILE A 201 -51.09 0.66 -1.18
N LEU A 202 -51.47 0.69 -2.46
CA LEU A 202 -50.68 1.21 -3.57
C LEU A 202 -50.32 2.71 -3.52
N ALA A 203 -50.98 3.52 -2.68
CA ALA A 203 -50.73 4.96 -2.65
C ALA A 203 -49.43 5.39 -1.91
N ALA A 204 -48.92 4.58 -0.97
CA ALA A 204 -47.83 5.02 -0.07
C ALA A 204 -46.55 4.17 -0.12
N ALA A 205 -46.66 2.88 -0.47
CA ALA A 205 -45.53 1.95 -0.38
C ALA A 205 -44.39 2.17 -1.42
N PRO A 206 -44.66 2.54 -2.69
CA PRO A 206 -43.60 2.85 -3.65
C PRO A 206 -42.79 4.08 -3.25
N ALA A 207 -43.46 5.10 -2.72
CA ALA A 207 -42.84 6.34 -2.26
C ALA A 207 -41.91 6.09 -1.06
N ALA A 208 -42.32 5.25 -0.10
CA ALA A 208 -41.48 4.91 1.05
C ALA A 208 -40.22 4.14 0.65
N ALA A 209 -40.32 3.16 -0.25
CA ALA A 209 -39.17 2.39 -0.74
C ALA A 209 -38.17 3.26 -1.52
N ILE A 210 -38.67 4.16 -2.38
CA ILE A 210 -37.83 5.13 -3.11
C ILE A 210 -37.15 6.09 -2.13
N THR A 211 -37.86 6.57 -1.11
CA THR A 211 -37.31 7.51 -0.11
C THR A 211 -36.21 6.87 0.73
N VAL A 212 -36.37 5.62 1.16
CA VAL A 212 -35.34 4.88 1.90
C VAL A 212 -34.13 4.60 0.99
N GLY A 213 -34.34 4.15 -0.25
CA GLY A 213 -33.27 3.90 -1.21
C GLY A 213 -32.47 5.16 -1.57
N LEU A 214 -33.17 6.26 -1.86
CA LEU A 214 -32.56 7.56 -2.14
C LEU A 214 -31.88 8.14 -0.89
N GLY A 215 -32.44 7.97 0.30
CA GLY A 215 -31.84 8.42 1.56
C GLY A 215 -30.51 7.74 1.85
N ILE A 216 -30.44 6.41 1.67
CA ILE A 216 -29.19 5.64 1.82
C ILE A 216 -28.17 6.05 0.75
N GLY A 217 -28.61 6.20 -0.51
CA GLY A 217 -27.75 6.65 -1.61
C GLY A 217 -27.19 8.06 -1.38
N ALA A 218 -28.03 9.00 -0.99
CA ALA A 218 -27.65 10.37 -0.67
C ALA A 218 -26.70 10.42 0.54
N ALA A 219 -26.96 9.65 1.60
CA ALA A 219 -26.07 9.56 2.76
C ALA A 219 -24.69 9.02 2.37
N ALA A 220 -24.62 8.00 1.50
CA ALA A 220 -23.37 7.46 1.00
C ALA A 220 -22.60 8.48 0.14
N ILE A 221 -23.30 9.22 -0.74
CA ILE A 221 -22.72 10.29 -1.55
C ILE A 221 -22.21 11.43 -0.66
N ILE A 222 -23.01 11.90 0.30
CA ILE A 222 -22.62 12.96 1.25
C ILE A 222 -21.42 12.52 2.08
N ALA A 223 -21.39 11.26 2.56
CA ALA A 223 -20.24 10.73 3.30
C ALA A 223 -18.99 10.66 2.42
N ALA A 224 -19.11 10.25 1.15
CA ALA A 224 -18.02 10.26 0.19
C ALA A 224 -17.51 11.67 -0.12
N LEU A 225 -18.42 12.64 -0.32
CA LEU A 225 -18.11 14.05 -0.55
C LEU A 225 -17.47 14.70 0.68
N ARG A 226 -17.97 14.43 1.89
CA ARG A 226 -17.35 14.89 3.15
C ARG A 226 -15.96 14.30 3.34
N LYS A 227 -15.78 13.01 3.00
CA LYS A 227 -14.45 12.38 2.99
C LYS A 227 -13.52 13.06 1.99
N GLN A 228 -13.98 13.34 0.77
CA GLN A 228 -13.19 14.08 -0.23
C GLN A 228 -12.87 15.51 0.23
N ALA A 229 -13.82 16.22 0.82
CA ALA A 229 -13.60 17.56 1.35
C ALA A 229 -12.59 17.56 2.50
N ARG A 230 -12.61 16.54 3.37
CA ARG A 230 -11.60 16.34 4.43
C ARG A 230 -10.22 16.07 3.84
N LEU A 231 -10.12 15.21 2.81
CA LEU A 231 -8.86 14.93 2.11
C LEU A 231 -8.32 16.14 1.35
N ARG A 232 -9.18 17.08 0.93
CA ARG A 232 -8.78 18.34 0.29
C ARG A 232 -8.33 19.42 1.27
N ARG A 233 -8.65 19.30 2.56
CA ARG A 233 -8.10 20.23 3.56
C ARG A 233 -6.64 19.87 3.76
N VAL A 234 -5.77 20.70 3.20
CA VAL A 234 -4.36 20.75 3.58
C VAL A 234 -4.33 21.14 5.05
N ALA A 235 -4.04 20.18 5.93
CA ALA A 235 -3.67 20.51 7.30
C ALA A 235 -2.26 21.10 7.26
N VAL A 236 -2.12 22.32 7.81
CA VAL A 236 -0.81 22.89 8.11
C VAL A 236 -0.49 22.47 9.54
N ALA A 237 0.49 21.58 9.68
CA ALA A 237 0.99 21.19 10.99
C ALA A 237 2.09 22.16 11.43
N ALA A 238 2.23 22.32 12.74
CA ALA A 238 3.29 23.15 13.31
C ALA A 238 4.66 22.53 12.96
N PRO A 239 5.66 23.36 12.62
CA PRO A 239 7.01 22.86 12.36
C PRO A 239 7.58 22.22 13.64
N PRO A 240 8.29 21.08 13.54
CA PRO A 240 9.14 20.59 14.60
C PRO A 240 10.29 21.59 14.90
N ALA A 241 10.98 21.39 16.02
CA ALA A 241 12.15 22.19 16.39
C ALA A 241 13.29 22.01 15.36
N ALA A 242 14.25 22.95 15.35
CA ALA A 242 15.35 22.95 14.39
C ALA A 242 16.26 21.71 14.45
N ASP A 243 16.32 21.04 15.61
CA ASP A 243 17.15 19.85 15.85
C ASP A 243 16.33 18.55 15.88
N ASP A 244 15.05 18.60 15.52
CA ASP A 244 14.20 17.42 15.52
C ASP A 244 14.45 16.54 14.29
N GLU A 245 14.24 15.23 14.47
CA GLU A 245 14.34 14.25 13.39
C GLU A 245 13.38 14.56 12.23
N PRO A 246 13.73 14.18 10.99
CA PRO A 246 12.85 14.30 9.83
C PRO A 246 11.45 13.74 10.10
N VAL A 247 10.43 14.54 9.81
CA VAL A 247 9.03 14.15 9.98
C VAL A 247 8.58 13.38 8.75
N VAL A 248 8.10 12.16 8.93
CA VAL A 248 7.53 11.38 7.84
C VAL A 248 6.10 11.87 7.56
N LEU A 249 5.87 12.35 6.35
CA LEU A 249 4.57 12.79 5.89
C LEU A 249 3.82 11.63 5.21
N ASP A 250 2.59 11.36 5.66
CA ASP A 250 1.74 10.31 5.09
C ASP A 250 1.65 10.43 3.56
N ALA A 251 1.78 9.30 2.87
CA ALA A 251 1.85 9.21 1.41
C ALA A 251 0.63 9.82 0.68
N ASP A 252 -0.52 9.87 1.38
CA ASP A 252 -1.84 10.22 0.83
C ASP A 252 -2.42 11.51 1.44
N GLU A 253 -1.75 12.11 2.41
CA GLU A 253 -2.21 13.37 3.00
C GLU A 253 -1.49 14.55 2.33
N PRO A 254 -2.21 15.56 1.83
CA PRO A 254 -1.60 16.74 1.23
C PRO A 254 -0.97 17.67 2.28
N ALA A 255 -0.60 17.14 3.45
CA ALA A 255 -0.01 17.86 4.57
C ALA A 255 1.11 18.76 4.06
N ARG A 256 1.04 20.04 4.44
CA ARG A 256 2.07 21.03 4.17
C ARG A 256 2.60 21.49 5.51
N MET A 257 3.86 21.24 5.75
CA MET A 257 4.56 21.83 6.90
C MET A 257 4.98 23.23 6.47
N ALA A 258 4.70 24.23 7.30
CA ALA A 258 5.25 25.56 7.14
C ALA A 258 6.43 25.67 8.11
N PRO A 259 7.61 26.16 7.67
CA PRO A 259 8.75 26.32 8.56
C PRO A 259 8.45 27.38 9.63
N ALA A 260 9.18 27.31 10.75
CA ALA A 260 9.10 28.33 11.80
C ALA A 260 9.54 29.71 11.26
N PRO A 261 9.10 30.83 11.86
CA PRO A 261 9.56 32.15 11.46
C PRO A 261 11.09 32.25 11.45
N GLY A 262 11.66 32.69 10.33
CA GLY A 262 13.11 32.78 10.13
C GLY A 262 13.80 31.49 9.66
N TRP A 263 13.06 30.39 9.52
CA TRP A 263 13.58 29.10 9.04
C TRP A 263 13.06 28.79 7.64
N ALA A 264 13.71 27.83 6.97
CA ALA A 264 13.25 27.23 5.74
C ALA A 264 12.87 25.75 5.97
N GLY A 265 12.17 25.14 5.01
CA GLY A 265 11.82 23.73 5.04
C GLY A 265 12.34 22.99 3.80
N LEU A 266 12.68 21.71 3.96
CA LEU A 266 12.94 20.78 2.87
C LEU A 266 11.88 19.69 2.91
N GLY A 267 11.04 19.63 1.87
CA GLY A 267 10.17 18.49 1.62
C GLY A 267 10.84 17.54 0.64
N LEU A 268 11.31 16.40 1.12
CA LEU A 268 11.95 15.38 0.28
C LEU A 268 10.96 14.26 -0.01
N HIS A 269 10.84 13.88 -1.28
CA HIS A 269 9.92 12.83 -1.72
C HIS A 269 10.67 11.78 -2.51
N LEU A 270 11.02 10.69 -1.82
CA LEU A 270 11.79 9.59 -2.39
C LEU A 270 10.85 8.42 -2.72
N ARG A 271 10.97 7.92 -3.94
CA ARG A 271 10.21 6.75 -4.40
C ARG A 271 11.09 5.81 -5.19
N TYR A 272 10.74 4.53 -5.20
CA TYR A 272 11.23 3.62 -6.23
C TYR A 272 10.10 2.88 -6.93
N THR A 273 10.41 2.42 -8.14
CA THR A 273 9.66 1.36 -8.82
C THR A 273 10.59 0.22 -9.22
N LEU A 274 10.11 -1.02 -9.10
CA LEU A 274 10.84 -2.19 -9.55
C LEU A 274 10.58 -2.44 -11.03
N ASP A 275 11.62 -2.65 -11.82
CA ASP A 275 11.43 -3.03 -13.21
C ASP A 275 10.86 -4.42 -13.38
N ARG A 276 10.22 -4.60 -14.54
CA ARG A 276 9.76 -5.93 -14.97
C ARG A 276 10.98 -6.80 -15.22
N TYR A 277 10.91 -8.06 -14.81
CA TYR A 277 11.95 -9.00 -15.18
C TYR A 277 12.00 -9.16 -16.71
N PRO A 278 13.18 -9.06 -17.31
CA PRO A 278 13.30 -9.30 -18.74
C PRO A 278 13.06 -10.80 -19.03
N PRO A 279 12.71 -11.17 -20.28
CA PRO A 279 12.31 -12.53 -20.64
C PRO A 279 13.31 -13.62 -20.23
N GLU A 280 14.60 -13.33 -20.33
CA GLU A 280 15.69 -14.21 -19.94
C GLU A 280 15.74 -14.46 -18.43
N ALA A 281 15.48 -13.44 -17.61
CA ALA A 281 15.39 -13.58 -16.17
C ALA A 281 14.14 -14.38 -15.77
N VAL A 282 13.00 -14.16 -16.45
CA VAL A 282 11.78 -14.95 -16.25
C VAL A 282 12.05 -16.43 -16.60
N ALA A 283 12.76 -16.70 -17.70
CA ALA A 283 13.10 -18.07 -18.07
C ALA A 283 14.05 -18.72 -17.05
N ALA A 284 15.08 -18.01 -16.59
CA ALA A 284 16.00 -18.50 -15.57
C ALA A 284 15.27 -18.85 -14.26
N LEU A 285 14.40 -17.96 -13.77
CA LEU A 285 13.59 -18.18 -12.57
C LEU A 285 12.55 -19.30 -12.74
N ALA A 286 12.11 -19.56 -13.98
CA ALA A 286 11.18 -20.64 -14.29
C ALA A 286 11.87 -22.01 -14.43
N GLY A 287 13.21 -22.07 -14.42
CA GLY A 287 13.98 -23.28 -14.74
C GLY A 287 13.99 -23.62 -16.23
N GLY A 288 13.81 -22.63 -17.11
CA GLY A 288 13.72 -22.79 -18.57
C GLY A 288 12.50 -22.07 -19.14
N LYS A 289 11.88 -22.64 -20.19
CA LYS A 289 10.70 -22.03 -20.82
C LYS A 289 9.51 -22.05 -19.84
N PRO A 290 8.90 -20.90 -19.50
CA PRO A 290 7.81 -20.87 -18.53
C PRO A 290 6.58 -21.59 -19.07
N ASN A 291 6.04 -22.50 -18.26
CA ASN A 291 4.79 -23.21 -18.51
C ASN A 291 3.57 -22.26 -18.38
N PRO A 292 2.36 -22.67 -18.79
CA PRO A 292 1.18 -21.79 -18.76
C PRO A 292 0.89 -21.17 -17.38
N LEU A 293 1.09 -21.93 -16.30
CA LEU A 293 0.89 -21.44 -14.93
C LEU A 293 1.93 -20.40 -14.53
N GLN A 294 3.21 -20.61 -14.88
CA GLN A 294 4.30 -19.65 -14.65
C GLN A 294 4.11 -18.37 -15.47
N ARG A 295 3.64 -18.48 -16.71
CA ARG A 295 3.26 -17.31 -17.52
C ARG A 295 2.13 -16.53 -16.88
N TRP A 296 1.08 -17.22 -16.42
CA TRP A 296 -0.03 -16.59 -15.72
C TRP A 296 0.43 -15.87 -14.44
N ARG A 297 1.32 -16.47 -13.66
CA ARG A 297 1.95 -15.83 -12.49
C ARG A 297 2.76 -14.60 -12.87
N THR A 298 3.56 -14.68 -13.94
CA THR A 298 4.34 -13.55 -14.46
C THR A 298 3.44 -12.38 -14.86
N VAL A 299 2.32 -12.67 -15.53
CA VAL A 299 1.32 -11.64 -15.89
C VAL A 299 0.64 -11.04 -14.66
N ARG A 300 0.40 -11.82 -13.60
CA ARG A 300 -0.37 -11.37 -12.42
C ARG A 300 0.45 -10.76 -11.29
N ILE A 301 1.67 -11.24 -11.09
CA ILE A 301 2.54 -10.95 -9.92
C ILE A 301 3.94 -10.51 -10.36
N GLY A 302 4.31 -10.72 -11.62
CA GLY A 302 5.62 -10.37 -12.15
C GLY A 302 6.68 -11.43 -11.93
N GLU A 303 6.33 -12.54 -11.29
CA GLU A 303 7.26 -13.61 -10.91
C GLU A 303 6.72 -14.98 -11.35
N PRO A 304 7.50 -15.82 -12.05
CA PRO A 304 7.04 -17.14 -12.51
C PRO A 304 6.98 -18.18 -11.38
N ALA A 305 7.85 -18.03 -10.38
CA ALA A 305 7.98 -18.87 -9.19
C ALA A 305 8.28 -17.99 -7.97
N ALA A 306 7.93 -18.47 -6.78
CA ALA A 306 8.24 -17.75 -5.55
C ALA A 306 9.75 -17.89 -5.29
N PRO A 307 10.48 -16.78 -5.06
CA PRO A 307 11.89 -16.88 -4.69
C PRO A 307 12.04 -17.49 -3.29
N GLU A 308 13.23 -17.98 -2.96
CA GLU A 308 13.53 -18.41 -1.58
C GLU A 308 13.50 -17.23 -0.61
N CYS A 309 13.99 -16.08 -1.06
CA CYS A 309 13.92 -14.80 -0.37
C CYS A 309 13.53 -13.71 -1.36
N ARG A 310 12.55 -12.89 -1.00
CA ARG A 310 12.11 -11.78 -1.86
C ARG A 310 13.15 -10.65 -1.80
N PRO A 311 13.58 -10.10 -2.94
CA PRO A 311 14.36 -8.88 -2.97
C PRO A 311 13.62 -7.72 -2.35
N TRP A 312 14.34 -6.91 -1.57
CA TRP A 312 13.87 -5.64 -1.06
C TRP A 312 14.84 -4.54 -1.48
N VAL A 313 14.40 -3.29 -1.43
CA VAL A 313 15.24 -2.14 -1.81
C VAL A 313 15.67 -1.45 -0.51
N PRO A 314 16.98 -1.45 -0.19
CA PRO A 314 17.55 -0.69 0.93
C PRO A 314 17.02 0.72 1.04
N ALA A 315 16.85 1.22 2.27
CA ALA A 315 16.58 2.64 2.48
C ALA A 315 17.66 3.50 1.77
N PRO A 316 17.27 4.61 1.14
CA PRO A 316 18.23 5.48 0.48
C PRO A 316 19.10 6.19 1.55
N GLU A 317 20.37 6.37 1.24
CA GLU A 317 21.26 7.22 2.02
C GLU A 317 21.01 8.67 1.60
N VAL A 318 20.71 9.54 2.57
CA VAL A 318 20.51 10.97 2.33
C VAL A 318 21.53 11.74 3.13
N LEU A 319 22.28 12.61 2.45
CA LEU A 319 23.19 13.57 3.07
C LEU A 319 22.69 14.98 2.77
N LEU A 320 22.51 15.79 3.81
CA LEU A 320 22.23 17.22 3.71
C LEU A 320 23.44 17.98 4.25
N ASP A 321 24.09 18.78 3.41
CA ASP A 321 25.33 19.50 3.71
C ASP A 321 26.46 18.58 4.21
N GLY A 322 26.45 17.32 3.77
CA GLY A 322 27.41 16.29 4.17
C GLY A 322 26.98 15.47 5.40
N GLU A 323 25.96 15.89 6.12
CA GLU A 323 25.47 15.20 7.32
C GLU A 323 24.38 14.18 6.97
N PRO A 324 24.41 12.97 7.57
CA PRO A 324 23.40 11.95 7.32
C PRO A 324 22.04 12.33 7.89
N VAL A 325 21.01 12.17 7.07
CA VAL A 325 19.61 12.43 7.44
C VAL A 325 18.83 11.12 7.41
N ALA A 326 18.11 10.82 8.49
CA ALA A 326 17.23 9.65 8.54
C ALA A 326 16.20 9.72 7.41
N ALA A 327 16.25 8.74 6.50
CA ALA A 327 15.41 8.74 5.31
C ALA A 327 14.92 7.34 4.98
N GLY A 328 13.75 7.28 4.36
CA GLY A 328 13.19 6.08 3.78
C GLY A 328 12.69 6.37 2.38
N TRP A 329 12.14 5.35 1.73
CA TRP A 329 11.42 5.53 0.47
C TRP A 329 10.04 6.15 0.68
N THR A 330 10.04 7.34 1.26
CA THR A 330 8.88 8.02 1.81
C THR A 330 8.91 9.50 1.43
N ARG A 331 7.88 10.24 1.87
CA ARG A 331 7.89 11.69 1.91
C ARG A 331 8.32 12.12 3.31
N THR A 332 9.39 12.88 3.39
CA THR A 332 9.89 13.47 4.63
C THR A 332 9.86 14.99 4.55
N TRP A 333 9.81 15.63 5.72
CA TRP A 333 10.00 17.06 5.84
C TRP A 333 10.97 17.35 6.99
N THR A 334 11.89 18.28 6.75
CA THR A 334 12.89 18.70 7.73
C THR A 334 12.98 20.23 7.73
N GLN A 335 13.17 20.81 8.91
CA GLN A 335 13.45 22.24 9.06
C GLN A 335 14.96 22.48 8.89
N LEU A 336 15.34 23.56 8.19
CA LEU A 336 16.74 23.93 8.02
C LEU A 336 16.94 25.44 8.01
N ALA A 337 18.17 25.86 8.30
CA ALA A 337 18.56 27.27 8.24
C ALA A 337 18.35 27.79 6.80
N PRO A 338 17.98 29.06 6.59
CA PRO A 338 17.95 29.63 5.24
C PRO A 338 19.35 29.74 4.65
N GLY A 339 19.49 29.50 3.34
CA GLY A 339 20.79 29.55 2.66
C GLY A 339 20.91 28.58 1.50
N ASP A 340 22.13 28.38 1.02
CA ASP A 340 22.43 27.38 -0.01
C ASP A 340 22.79 26.05 0.66
N HIS A 341 22.19 24.97 0.17
CA HIS A 341 22.36 23.62 0.71
C HIS A 341 22.74 22.63 -0.39
N ASP A 342 23.55 21.65 0.00
CA ASP A 342 23.96 20.51 -0.82
C ASP A 342 23.17 19.26 -0.40
N LEU A 343 22.37 18.70 -1.32
CA LEU A 343 21.66 17.44 -1.11
C LEU A 343 22.29 16.32 -1.93
N VAL A 344 22.61 15.22 -1.27
CA VAL A 344 23.04 13.96 -1.90
C VAL A 344 22.08 12.86 -1.53
N VAL A 345 21.54 12.16 -2.53
CA VAL A 345 20.70 10.97 -2.33
C VAL A 345 21.34 9.80 -3.05
N ARG A 346 21.52 8.67 -2.36
CA ARG A 346 22.19 7.47 -2.90
C ARG A 346 21.36 6.24 -2.62
N ILE A 347 21.33 5.32 -3.58
CA ILE A 347 20.76 3.98 -3.40
C ILE A 347 21.92 3.06 -3.07
N PRO A 348 22.01 2.55 -1.82
CA PRO A 348 23.14 1.72 -1.47
C PRO A 348 23.04 0.35 -2.12
N GLN A 349 24.18 -0.33 -2.22
CA GLN A 349 24.21 -1.73 -2.59
C GLN A 349 23.42 -2.55 -1.57
N HIS A 350 22.73 -3.60 -2.03
CA HIS A 350 21.98 -4.47 -1.13
C HIS A 350 22.93 -5.18 -0.14
N PRO A 351 22.75 -5.03 1.19
CA PRO A 351 23.77 -5.41 2.18
C PRO A 351 23.96 -6.93 2.30
N THR A 352 22.87 -7.70 2.24
CA THR A 352 22.86 -9.15 2.57
C THR A 352 22.62 -10.07 1.38
N GLN A 353 21.93 -9.59 0.34
CA GLN A 353 21.59 -10.39 -0.85
C GLN A 353 22.60 -10.23 -2.00
N THR A 354 23.56 -9.30 -1.90
CA THR A 354 24.64 -9.17 -2.89
C THR A 354 25.80 -10.09 -2.53
N ARG A 355 26.28 -10.86 -3.51
CA ARG A 355 27.46 -11.74 -3.42
C ARG A 355 28.47 -11.40 -4.51
N PRO A 356 29.70 -11.95 -4.48
CA PRO A 356 30.68 -11.76 -5.56
C PRO A 356 30.16 -12.17 -6.95
N ALA A 357 29.21 -13.11 -7.03
CA ALA A 357 28.58 -13.54 -8.28
C ALA A 357 27.39 -12.66 -8.72
N THR A 358 26.95 -11.70 -7.90
CA THR A 358 25.86 -10.78 -8.22
C THR A 358 26.38 -9.69 -9.15
N THR A 359 25.69 -9.48 -10.27
CA THR A 359 25.98 -8.33 -11.15
C THR A 359 25.40 -7.07 -10.51
N VAL A 360 26.23 -6.04 -10.30
CA VAL A 360 25.83 -4.78 -9.66
C VAL A 360 26.11 -3.60 -10.59
N ASP A 361 25.09 -2.79 -10.87
CA ASP A 361 25.24 -1.50 -11.58
C ASP A 361 24.57 -0.38 -10.79
N LEU A 362 25.41 0.42 -10.13
CA LEU A 362 25.01 1.58 -9.33
C LEU A 362 25.60 2.89 -9.89
N THR A 363 26.00 2.88 -11.16
CA THR A 363 26.63 4.05 -11.81
C THR A 363 25.74 5.29 -11.83
N ARG A 364 24.43 5.11 -11.77
CA ARG A 364 23.41 6.17 -11.73
C ARG A 364 22.59 6.17 -10.43
N ALA A 365 23.08 5.49 -9.40
CA ALA A 365 22.38 5.34 -8.13
C ALA A 365 22.54 6.54 -7.19
N GLU A 366 23.28 7.58 -7.60
CA GLU A 366 23.51 8.81 -6.82
C GLU A 366 22.96 10.03 -7.57
N HIS A 367 22.26 10.89 -6.83
CA HIS A 367 21.80 12.20 -7.28
C HIS A 367 22.37 13.28 -6.36
N ARG A 368 23.01 14.29 -6.95
CA ARG A 368 23.49 15.49 -6.25
C ARG A 368 22.78 16.72 -6.77
N THR A 369 22.26 17.54 -5.87
CA THR A 369 21.62 18.80 -6.23
C THR A 369 21.92 19.89 -5.20
N ARG A 370 22.07 21.11 -5.70
CA ARG A 370 22.16 22.33 -4.89
C ARG A 370 20.84 23.04 -4.91
N PHE A 371 20.39 23.52 -3.77
CA PHE A 371 19.17 24.30 -3.68
C PHE A 371 19.32 25.46 -2.71
N HIS A 372 18.59 26.54 -2.98
CA HIS A 372 18.50 27.68 -2.10
C HIS A 372 17.23 27.56 -1.25
N ALA A 373 17.38 27.59 0.07
CA ALA A 373 16.30 27.50 1.04
C ALA A 373 15.92 28.92 1.52
N ALA A 374 14.82 29.45 0.97
CA ALA A 374 14.35 30.79 1.33
C ALA A 374 13.63 30.79 2.70
N PRO A 375 13.81 31.84 3.53
CA PRO A 375 13.11 31.95 4.81
C PRO A 375 11.59 31.94 4.63
N GLY A 376 10.89 31.17 5.43
CA GLY A 376 9.43 31.02 5.37
C GLY A 376 8.93 30.07 4.28
N GLU A 377 9.81 29.55 3.42
CA GLU A 377 9.44 28.68 2.30
C GLU A 377 9.85 27.22 2.54
N THR A 378 9.15 26.29 1.87
CA THR A 378 9.55 24.89 1.80
C THR A 378 9.97 24.55 0.38
N THR A 379 11.24 24.20 0.20
CA THR A 379 11.75 23.66 -1.05
C THR A 379 11.30 22.21 -1.16
N ALA A 380 10.63 21.86 -2.26
CA ALA A 380 10.16 20.50 -2.51
C ALA A 380 11.05 19.82 -3.55
N ILE A 381 11.71 18.73 -3.16
CA ILE A 381 12.54 17.90 -4.05
C ILE A 381 11.90 16.52 -4.14
N ALA A 382 11.62 16.07 -5.36
CA ALA A 382 11.06 14.76 -5.63
C ALA A 382 12.02 13.97 -6.50
N LEU A 383 12.45 12.80 -6.02
CA LEU A 383 13.36 11.90 -6.72
C LEU A 383 12.70 10.54 -6.88
N HIS A 384 12.89 9.95 -8.06
CA HIS A 384 12.34 8.64 -8.37
C HIS A 384 13.45 7.69 -8.82
N ALA A 385 13.54 6.55 -8.15
CA ALA A 385 14.44 5.48 -8.49
C ALA A 385 13.78 4.42 -9.37
N THR A 386 14.47 4.03 -10.44
CA THR A 386 14.16 2.79 -11.17
C THR A 386 15.13 1.71 -10.69
N VAL A 387 14.60 0.60 -10.17
CA VAL A 387 15.41 -0.47 -9.56
C VAL A 387 15.14 -1.81 -10.24
N THR A 388 16.19 -2.51 -10.64
CA THR A 388 16.12 -3.91 -11.07
C THR A 388 16.75 -4.77 -9.98
N ALA A 389 15.96 -5.66 -9.37
CA ALA A 389 16.44 -6.62 -8.37
C ALA A 389 15.97 -8.03 -8.76
N ILE A 390 16.83 -8.77 -9.45
CA ILE A 390 16.51 -10.11 -9.98
C ILE A 390 17.00 -11.16 -8.97
N PRO A 391 16.10 -11.99 -8.40
CA PRO A 391 16.49 -13.07 -7.53
C PRO A 391 17.37 -14.09 -8.27
N SER A 392 18.32 -14.68 -7.56
CA SER A 392 19.00 -15.88 -8.00
C SER A 392 18.00 -17.05 -8.03
N PRO A 393 18.00 -17.90 -9.07
CA PRO A 393 17.28 -19.17 -9.05
C PRO A 393 17.80 -20.14 -7.97
N LYS A 394 18.99 -19.88 -7.42
CA LYS A 394 19.67 -20.70 -6.41
C LYS A 394 19.93 -19.85 -5.17
N GLY A 395 19.17 -20.07 -4.10
CA GLY A 395 19.42 -19.38 -2.83
C GLY A 395 18.73 -18.03 -2.65
N PRO A 396 18.90 -17.39 -1.49
CA PRO A 396 18.26 -16.13 -1.12
C PRO A 396 18.96 -14.86 -1.66
N HIS A 397 19.82 -14.98 -2.68
CA HIS A 397 20.67 -13.89 -3.17
C HIS A 397 20.13 -13.27 -4.46
N LEU A 398 20.70 -12.14 -4.87
CA LEU A 398 20.42 -11.52 -6.16
C LEU A 398 21.35 -12.07 -7.24
N ALA A 399 20.77 -12.33 -8.41
CA ALA A 399 21.55 -12.52 -9.64
C ALA A 399 22.03 -11.17 -10.20
N SER A 400 21.17 -10.15 -10.14
CA SER A 400 21.47 -8.79 -10.61
C SER A 400 20.79 -7.75 -9.73
N TYR A 401 21.50 -6.65 -9.49
CA TYR A 401 21.01 -5.45 -8.82
C TYR A 401 21.44 -4.21 -9.57
N SER A 402 20.51 -3.40 -10.04
CA SER A 402 20.83 -2.08 -10.60
C SER A 402 19.83 -1.03 -10.16
N ALA A 403 20.31 0.22 -10.09
CA ALA A 403 19.49 1.34 -9.66
C ALA A 403 19.88 2.64 -10.38
N ALA A 404 18.88 3.41 -10.76
CA ALA A 404 19.05 4.74 -11.35
C ALA A 404 18.12 5.75 -10.65
N LEU A 405 18.66 6.86 -10.17
CA LEU A 405 17.90 8.00 -9.65
C LEU A 405 17.61 9.00 -10.77
N HIS A 406 16.40 9.54 -10.75
CA HIS A 406 15.88 10.50 -11.73
C HIS A 406 15.31 11.74 -11.04
#